data_AF-A0A7C3W0X2-F1
#
_entry.id   AF-A0A7C3W0X2-F1
#
_cell.length_a   1.000
_cell.length_b   1.000
_cell.length_c   1.000
_cell.angle_alpha   90.00
_cell.angle_beta   90.00
_cell.angle_gamma   90.00
#
_symmetry.space_group_name_H-M   'P 1'
#
loop_
_entity.id
_entity.type
_entity.pdbx_description
1 polymer ?
#
loop_
_entity_poly.entity_id
_entity_poly.type
_entity_poly.pdbx_seq_one_letter_code
_entity_poly.pdbx_strand_id
1 'polypeptide(L)' 'MTTTVAQMTKRELQEMIEAAVEQKLLELLGDPDEGLPIRKSVRDRLLRQKQAVSAGERGMPFEEVVHQLGLE' A
#
# COMPACT_ATOMS: atom_id res chain seq x y z
N MET A 1 -29.34 9.62 4.38
CA MET A 1 -29.32 9.99 5.81
C MET A 1 -27.88 10.36 6.13
N THR A 2 -27.63 11.58 6.59
CA THR A 2 -26.27 12.04 6.92
C THR A 2 -25.92 11.55 8.32
N THR A 3 -24.84 10.78 8.45
CA THR A 3 -24.36 10.31 9.76
C THR A 3 -23.67 11.47 10.48
N THR A 4 -24.14 11.80 11.68
CA THR A 4 -23.56 12.85 12.53
C THR A 4 -22.69 12.24 13.61
N VAL A 5 -21.71 13.00 14.12
CA VAL A 5 -20.83 12.53 15.21
C VAL A 5 -21.63 12.10 16.44
N ALA A 6 -22.76 12.76 16.72
CA ALA A 6 -23.64 12.43 17.84
C ALA A 6 -24.30 11.05 17.72
N GLN A 7 -24.34 10.46 16.52
CA GLN A 7 -24.90 9.13 16.27
C GLN A 7 -23.86 8.02 16.39
N MET A 8 -22.58 8.36 16.59
CA MET A 8 -21.51 7.38 16.77
C MET A 8 -21.58 6.72 18.15
N THR A 9 -21.27 5.44 18.19
CA THR A 9 -20.94 4.74 19.43
C THR A 9 -19.61 5.26 19.99
N LYS A 10 -19.36 5.03 21.28
CA LYS A 10 -18.08 5.35 21.92
C LYS A 10 -16.88 4.71 21.21
N ARG A 11 -17.05 3.46 20.76
CA ARG A 11 -16.01 2.72 20.03
C ARG A 11 -15.68 3.40 18.70
N GLU A 12 -16.70 3.73 17.91
CA GLU A 12 -16.49 4.41 16.63
C GLU A 12 -15.82 5.77 16.81
N LEU A 13 -16.20 6.52 17.87
CA LEU A 13 -15.54 7.79 18.17
C LEU A 13 -14.07 7.60 18.56
N GLN A 14 -13.77 6.59 19.37
CA GLN A 14 -12.40 6.25 19.73
C GLN A 14 -11.57 5.85 18.51
N GLU A 15 -12.10 4.99 17.64
CA GLU A 15 -11.44 4.55 16.39
C GLU A 15 -11.16 5.76 15.47
N MET A 16 -12.10 6.69 15.35
CA MET A 16 -11.90 7.93 14.59
C MET A 16 -10.77 8.79 15.16
N ILE A 17 -10.70 8.94 16.49
CA ILE A 17 -9.64 9.72 17.15
C ILE A 17 -8.28 9.02 16.97
N GLU A 18 -8.21 7.71 17.17
CA GLU A 18 -6.98 6.93 16.98
C GLU A 18 -6.43 7.10 15.56
N ALA A 19 -7.28 6.97 14.54
CA ALA A 19 -6.89 7.18 13.15
C ALA A 19 -6.40 8.61 12.88
N ALA A 20 -7.10 9.62 13.42
CA ALA A 20 -6.69 11.02 13.26
C ALA A 20 -5.34 11.31 13.94
N VAL A 21 -5.09 10.72 15.11
CA VAL A 21 -3.81 10.84 15.82
C VAL A 21 -2.70 10.15 15.05
N GLU A 22 -2.92 8.91 14.59
CA GLU A 22 -1.94 8.17 13.79
C GLU A 22 -1.55 8.94 12.53
N GLN A 23 -2.53 9.50 11.81
CA GLN A 23 -2.27 10.35 10.66
C GLN A 23 -1.40 11.55 11.02
N LYS A 24 -1.68 12.24 12.13
CA LYS A 24 -0.88 13.41 12.55
C LYS A 24 0.51 13.04 13.01
N LEU A 25 0.69 11.87 13.61
CA LEU A 25 2.03 11.37 13.94
C LEU A 25 2.84 11.08 12.69
N LEU A 26 2.26 10.44 11.67
CA LEU A 26 2.91 10.21 10.38
C LEU A 26 3.26 11.52 9.67
N GLU A 27 2.36 12.51 9.67
CA GLU A 27 2.62 13.83 9.09
C GLU A 27 3.77 14.58 9.78
N LEU A 28 3.90 14.44 11.11
CA LEU A 28 4.90 15.16 11.91
C LEU A 28 6.25 14.46 11.97
N LEU A 29 6.25 13.13 12.05
CA LEU A 29 7.45 12.32 12.28
C LEU A 29 7.97 11.66 11.00
N GLY A 30 7.16 11.57 9.95
CA GLY A 30 7.48 10.88 8.71
C GLY A 30 7.26 9.37 8.77
N ASP A 31 7.64 8.68 7.70
CA ASP A 31 7.61 7.22 7.66
C ASP A 31 8.77 6.68 8.53
N PRO A 32 8.49 5.91 9.59
CA PRO A 32 9.54 5.37 10.45
C PRO A 32 10.49 4.41 9.72
N ASP A 33 10.06 3.84 8.59
CA ASP A 33 10.88 2.97 7.74
C ASP A 33 11.62 3.73 6.64
N GLU A 34 11.46 5.06 6.54
CA GLU A 34 12.11 5.88 5.51
C GLU A 34 13.64 5.76 5.60
N GLY A 35 14.27 5.48 4.46
CA GLY A 35 15.72 5.32 4.36
C GLY A 35 16.26 3.98 4.88
N LEU A 36 15.42 3.09 5.45
CA LEU A 36 15.88 1.77 5.84
C LEU A 36 16.14 0.87 4.62
N PRO A 37 17.21 0.05 4.64
CA PRO A 37 17.48 -0.88 3.55
C PRO A 37 16.48 -2.03 3.55
N ILE A 38 16.07 -2.46 2.35
CA ILE A 38 15.24 -3.66 2.19
C ILE A 38 15.98 -4.87 2.78
N ARG A 39 15.29 -5.63 3.63
CA ARG A 39 15.82 -6.89 4.20
C ARG A 39 16.31 -7.82 3.08
N LYS A 40 17.49 -8.41 3.26
CA LYS A 40 18.14 -9.29 2.26
C LYS A 40 17.20 -10.36 1.69
N SER A 41 16.44 -11.03 2.56
CA SER A 41 15.48 -12.07 2.15
C SER A 41 14.38 -11.56 1.21
N VAL A 42 13.90 -10.35 1.44
CA VAL A 42 12.89 -9.69 0.59
C VAL A 42 13.52 -9.27 -0.73
N ARG A 43 14.70 -8.63 -0.70
CA ARG A 43 15.45 -8.25 -1.90
C ARG A 43 15.73 -9.45 -2.80
N ASP A 44 16.25 -10.55 -2.24
CA ASP A 44 16.60 -11.74 -3.01
C ASP A 44 15.36 -12.40 -3.64
N ARG A 45 14.22 -12.36 -2.94
CA ARG A 45 12.93 -12.83 -3.50
C ARG A 45 12.48 -11.95 -4.66
N LEU A 46 12.55 -10.63 -4.51
CA LEU A 46 12.18 -9.68 -5.58
C LEU A 46 13.06 -9.84 -6.82
N LEU A 47 14.37 -10.08 -6.64
CA LEU A 47 15.28 -10.34 -7.75
C LEU A 47 14.90 -11.62 -8.51
N ARG A 48 14.58 -12.71 -7.80
CA ARG A 48 14.08 -13.95 -8.43
C ARG A 48 12.77 -13.71 -9.18
N GLN A 49 11.85 -12.95 -8.59
CA GLN A 49 10.58 -12.62 -9.24
C GLN A 49 10.80 -11.79 -10.52
N LYS A 50 11.68 -10.80 -10.47
CA LYS A 50 12.05 -9.99 -11.64
C LYS A 50 12.61 -10.86 -12.77
N GLN A 51 13.47 -11.83 -12.44
CA GLN A 51 14.01 -12.78 -13.41
C GLN A 51 12.92 -13.66 -14.02
N ALA A 52 12.04 -14.23 -13.19
CA ALA A 52 10.91 -15.05 -13.66
C ALA A 52 9.97 -14.27 -14.58
N VAL A 53 9.67 -13.00 -14.26
CA VAL A 53 8.89 -12.11 -15.12
C VAL A 53 9.60 -11.86 -16.46
N SER A 54 10.90 -11.54 -16.42
CA SER A 54 11.69 -11.33 -17.64
C SER A 54 11.83 -12.59 -18.50
N ALA A 55 11.71 -13.78 -17.90
CA ALA A 55 11.71 -15.06 -18.59
C ALA A 55 10.31 -15.48 -19.10
N GLY A 56 9.27 -14.68 -18.83
CA GLY A 56 7.88 -14.99 -19.18
C GLY A 56 7.24 -16.08 -18.31
N GLU A 57 7.89 -16.49 -17.23
CA GLU A 57 7.40 -17.54 -16.33
C GLU A 57 6.30 -17.04 -15.38
N ARG A 58 6.23 -15.72 -15.16
CA ARG A 58 5.24 -15.13 -14.24
C ARG A 58 4.91 -13.68 -14.56
N GLY A 59 3.62 -13.38 -14.69
CA GLY A 59 3.14 -12.03 -15.04
C GLY A 59 3.12 -11.81 -16.56
N MET A 60 2.54 -10.69 -16.98
CA MET A 60 2.40 -10.28 -18.37
C MET A 60 3.07 -8.91 -18.54
N PRO A 61 3.82 -8.66 -19.62
CA PRO A 61 4.33 -7.33 -19.95
C PRO A 61 3.23 -6.27 -19.85
N PHE A 62 3.58 -5.09 -19.35
CA PHE A 62 2.60 -4.02 -19.14
C PHE A 62 1.93 -3.63 -20.45
N GLU A 63 2.70 -3.61 -21.54
CA GLU A 63 2.24 -3.33 -22.90
C GLU A 63 1.17 -4.35 -23.36
N GLU A 64 1.36 -5.63 -23.03
CA GLU A 64 0.41 -6.69 -23.36
C GLU A 64 -0.88 -6.58 -22.52
N VAL A 65 -0.78 -6.15 -21.26
CA VAL A 65 -1.94 -5.85 -20.41
C VAL A 65 -2.73 -4.64 -20.93
N VAL A 66 -2.04 -3.57 -21.34
CA VAL A 66 -2.65 -2.36 -21.91
C VAL A 66 -3.42 -2.69 -23.19
N HIS A 67 -2.82 -3.50 -24.09
CA HIS A 67 -3.47 -3.96 -25.31
C HIS A 67 -4.73 -4.80 -25.01
N GLN A 68 -4.64 -5.77 -24.10
CA GLN A 68 -5.78 -6.62 -23.73
C GLN A 68 -6.95 -5.86 -23.11
N LEU A 69 -6.65 -4.81 -22.34
CA LEU A 69 -7.66 -4.00 -21.68
C LEU A 69 -8.19 -2.85 -22.57
N GLY A 70 -7.63 -2.67 -23.77
CA GLY A 70 -8.02 -1.60 -24.69
C GLY A 70 -7.75 -0.21 -24.13
N LEU A 71 -6.64 -0.05 -23.41
CA LEU A 71 -6.24 1.19 -22.73
C LEU A 71 -5.20 2.00 -23.52
N GLU A 72 -5.02 1.70 -24.81
CA GLU A 72 -4.13 2.42 -25.75
C GLU A 72 -4.68 3.78 -26.18
#